data_AF-D4HX29-F1
#
_entry.id   AF-D4HX29-F1
#
_cell.length_a   1.000
_cell.length_b   1.000
_cell.length_c   1.000
_cell.angle_alpha   90.00
_cell.angle_beta   90.00
_cell.angle_gamma   90.00
#
_symmetry.space_group_name_H-M   'P 1'
#
loop_
_entity.id
_entity.type
_entity.pdbx_description
1 polymer ?
#
loop_
_entity_poly.entity_id
_entity_poly.type
_entity_poly.pdbx_seq_one_letter_code
_entity_poly.pdbx_strand_id
1 'polypeptide(L)'
;MTSFLKNLSAYQCDINSHNATSELSFDDRVLQFIRDTKPEGTLAELINKIQSLDTDHKYSSQQLINALLYTDSTLRGDPNFQDYTTETLDRNTSQMLGVNMLINNMMNRAFLSPDDKESDYS
;
A
#
# COMPACT_ATOMS: atom_id res chain seq x y z
N MET A 1 26.04 -8.13 -34.54
CA MET A 1 24.55 -8.08 -34.49
C MET A 1 24.07 -9.51 -34.60
N THR A 2 23.22 -10.12 -33.78
CA THR A 2 22.43 -9.75 -32.59
C THR A 2 21.81 -11.07 -32.15
N SER A 3 21.91 -11.46 -30.88
CA SER A 3 21.19 -12.63 -30.36
C SER A 3 20.89 -12.44 -28.88
N PHE A 4 19.91 -11.57 -28.60
CA PHE A 4 19.45 -11.21 -27.25
C PHE A 4 17.93 -11.41 -27.12
N LEU A 5 17.40 -12.56 -27.57
CA LEU A 5 15.99 -12.89 -27.41
C LEU A 5 15.81 -14.36 -27.05
N LYS A 6 16.25 -14.76 -25.85
CA LYS A 6 15.92 -16.10 -25.32
C LYS A 6 15.39 -16.16 -23.88
N ASN A 7 15.16 -15.04 -23.20
CA ASN A 7 14.70 -15.05 -21.81
C ASN A 7 13.51 -14.10 -21.53
N LEU A 8 12.47 -14.14 -22.38
CA LEU A 8 11.21 -13.43 -22.15
C LEU A 8 10.03 -14.38 -21.97
N SER A 9 10.28 -15.59 -21.43
CA SER A 9 9.28 -16.66 -21.30
C SER A 9 8.83 -16.94 -19.86
N ALA A 10 9.28 -16.18 -18.85
CA ALA A 10 8.95 -16.45 -17.45
C ALA A 10 7.87 -15.51 -16.86
N TYR A 11 7.46 -14.46 -17.58
CA TYR A 11 6.44 -13.51 -17.11
C TYR A 11 5.04 -13.76 -17.71
N GLN A 12 4.81 -14.94 -18.28
CA GLN A 12 3.58 -15.28 -19.01
C GLN A 12 2.81 -16.49 -18.41
N CYS A 13 2.90 -16.70 -17.09
CA CYS A 13 1.88 -17.40 -16.30
C CYS A 13 1.31 -16.34 -15.34
N ASP A 14 0.04 -15.94 -15.27
CA ASP A 14 -1.24 -16.55 -15.61
C ASP A 14 -2.25 -15.42 -15.89
N ILE A 15 -2.31 -14.88 -17.11
CA ILE A 15 -3.34 -13.85 -17.47
C ILE A 15 -4.48 -14.45 -18.30
N ASN A 16 -4.39 -15.74 -18.68
CA ASN A 16 -5.37 -16.37 -19.56
C ASN A 16 -6.01 -17.63 -18.96
N SER A 17 -6.58 -17.51 -17.76
CA SER A 17 -7.60 -18.45 -17.27
C SER A 17 -8.91 -17.71 -17.03
N HIS A 18 -9.70 -17.62 -18.11
CA HIS A 18 -11.16 -17.55 -18.17
C HIS A 18 -11.95 -16.84 -17.06
N ASN A 19 -12.41 -15.63 -17.40
CA ASN A 19 -13.80 -15.15 -17.26
C ASN A 19 -14.68 -15.91 -16.24
N ALA A 20 -14.60 -15.47 -14.99
CA ALA A 20 -15.73 -15.43 -14.07
C ALA A 20 -15.72 -14.03 -13.46
N THR A 21 -16.90 -13.48 -13.21
CA THR A 21 -17.16 -12.21 -12.51
C THR A 21 -16.64 -12.26 -11.06
N SER A 22 -15.33 -12.35 -10.89
CA SER A 22 -14.64 -12.24 -9.62
C SER A 22 -14.15 -10.81 -9.54
N GLU A 23 -14.90 -10.00 -8.80
CA GLU A 23 -14.50 -8.64 -8.45
C GLU A 23 -13.04 -8.67 -7.97
N LEU A 24 -12.16 -7.89 -8.61
CA LEU A 24 -10.75 -7.83 -8.24
C LEU A 24 -10.65 -7.49 -6.75
N SER A 25 -9.69 -8.11 -6.05
CA SER A 25 -9.42 -7.75 -4.66
C SER A 25 -9.07 -6.26 -4.57
N PHE A 26 -9.29 -5.66 -3.41
CA PHE A 26 -8.92 -4.25 -3.23
C PHE A 26 -7.42 -4.01 -3.51
N ASP A 27 -6.56 -4.92 -3.07
CA ASP A 27 -5.11 -4.83 -3.28
C ASP A 27 -4.76 -4.88 -4.78
N ASP A 28 -5.40 -5.75 -5.55
CA ASP A 28 -5.20 -5.84 -7.01
C ASP A 28 -5.71 -4.59 -7.74
N ARG A 29 -6.83 -4.01 -7.28
CA ARG A 29 -7.37 -2.76 -7.83
C ARG A 29 -6.43 -1.59 -7.57
N VAL A 30 -5.84 -1.51 -6.39
CA VAL A 30 -4.84 -0.49 -6.05
C VAL A 30 -3.57 -0.67 -6.89
N LEU A 31 -3.08 -1.90 -7.03
CA LEU A 31 -1.93 -2.21 -7.87
C LEU A 31 -2.18 -1.80 -9.32
N GLN A 32 -3.33 -2.15 -9.89
CA GLN A 32 -3.70 -1.79 -11.25
C GLN A 32 -3.79 -0.27 -11.43
N PHE A 33 -4.48 0.43 -10.52
CA PHE A 33 -4.58 1.89 -10.55
C PHE A 33 -3.20 2.56 -10.55
N ILE A 34 -2.28 2.12 -9.69
CA ILE A 34 -0.94 2.69 -9.60
C ILE A 34 -0.11 2.37 -10.85
N ARG A 35 -0.25 1.16 -11.40
CA ARG A 35 0.39 0.80 -12.68
C ARG A 35 -0.04 1.70 -13.82
N ASP A 36 -1.34 1.93 -13.93
CA ASP A 36 -1.94 2.61 -15.08
C ASP A 36 -1.76 4.12 -15.00
N THR A 37 -1.78 4.70 -13.80
CA THR A 37 -1.85 6.17 -13.62
C THR A 37 -0.61 6.79 -13.01
N LYS A 38 0.28 6.02 -12.36
CA LYS A 38 1.48 6.50 -11.66
C LYS A 38 1.21 7.79 -10.87
N PRO A 39 0.25 7.79 -9.94
CA PRO A 39 -0.24 9.01 -9.33
C PRO A 39 0.86 9.70 -8.53
N GLU A 40 1.13 10.96 -8.85
CA GLU A 40 2.02 11.81 -8.05
C GLU A 40 1.24 12.54 -6.94
N GLY A 41 2.00 13.08 -5.98
CA GLY A 41 1.48 13.93 -4.91
C GLY A 41 1.86 13.49 -3.50
N THR A 42 1.11 14.00 -2.54
CA THR A 42 1.21 13.69 -1.11
C THR A 42 0.52 12.36 -0.77
N LEU A 43 0.86 11.76 0.37
CA LEU A 43 0.19 10.56 0.89
C LEU A 43 -1.33 10.77 1.03
N ALA A 44 -1.78 11.94 1.48
CA ALA A 44 -3.20 12.23 1.64
C ALA A 44 -3.95 12.22 0.30
N GLU A 45 -3.36 12.81 -0.74
CA GLU A 45 -3.92 12.78 -2.09
C GLU A 45 -3.96 11.36 -2.66
N LEU A 46 -2.91 10.57 -2.42
CA LEU A 46 -2.86 9.18 -2.84
C LEU A 46 -3.94 8.33 -2.15
N ILE A 47 -4.13 8.50 -0.83
CA ILE A 47 -5.19 7.82 -0.07
C ILE A 47 -6.57 8.21 -0.60
N ASN A 48 -6.83 9.48 -0.86
CA ASN A 48 -8.11 9.93 -1.40
C ASN A 48 -8.39 9.29 -2.77
N LYS A 49 -7.39 9.21 -3.65
CA LYS A 49 -7.50 8.54 -4.95
C LYS A 49 -7.78 7.04 -4.78
N ILE A 50 -7.07 6.37 -3.89
CA ILE A 50 -7.26 4.94 -3.60
C ILE A 50 -8.65 4.66 -3.03
N GLN A 51 -9.14 5.50 -2.11
CA GLN A 51 -10.49 5.37 -1.56
C GLN A 51 -11.58 5.63 -2.61
N SER A 52 -11.31 6.46 -3.61
CA SER A 52 -12.25 6.70 -4.72
C SER A 52 -12.40 5.52 -5.67
N LEU A 53 -11.54 4.50 -5.59
CA LEU A 53 -11.67 3.27 -6.37
C LEU A 53 -12.88 2.43 -5.97
N ASP A 54 -13.38 2.63 -4.75
CA ASP A 54 -14.52 1.91 -4.20
C ASP A 54 -15.21 2.78 -3.14
N THR A 55 -16.19 3.55 -3.62
CA THR A 55 -16.92 4.52 -2.80
C THR A 55 -17.90 3.89 -1.82
N ASP A 56 -18.26 2.63 -2.05
CA ASP A 56 -19.25 1.91 -1.26
C ASP A 56 -18.61 1.26 -0.02
N HIS A 57 -17.29 1.05 -0.04
CA HIS A 57 -16.54 0.47 1.06
C HIS A 57 -15.59 1.47 1.73
N LYS A 58 -15.71 1.55 3.06
CA LYS A 58 -14.74 2.28 3.88
C LYS A 58 -13.60 1.37 4.28
N TYR A 59 -12.42 1.64 3.76
CA TYR A 59 -11.20 0.93 4.13
C TYR A 59 -10.58 1.49 5.41
N SER A 60 -10.20 0.61 6.31
CA SER A 60 -9.40 0.97 7.49
C SER A 60 -8.00 1.43 7.07
N SER A 61 -7.34 2.20 7.94
CA SER A 61 -5.95 2.62 7.74
C SER A 61 -5.02 1.42 7.50
N GLN A 62 -5.22 0.32 8.24
CA GLN A 62 -4.40 -0.88 8.08
C GLN A 62 -4.60 -1.56 6.71
N GLN A 63 -5.83 -1.60 6.19
CA GLN A 63 -6.10 -2.13 4.85
C GLN A 63 -5.43 -1.28 3.77
N LEU A 64 -5.49 0.05 3.90
CA LEU A 64 -4.82 0.96 2.98
C LEU A 64 -3.29 0.81 3.02
N ILE A 65 -2.71 0.63 4.22
CA ILE A 65 -1.29 0.36 4.40
C ILE A 65 -0.91 -0.94 3.69
N ASN A 66 -1.65 -2.01 3.95
CA ASN A 66 -1.37 -3.32 3.36
C ASN A 66 -1.43 -3.27 1.83
N ALA A 67 -2.45 -2.63 1.26
CA ALA A 67 -2.61 -2.49 -0.19
C ALA A 67 -1.45 -1.71 -0.83
N LEU A 68 -1.02 -0.62 -0.19
CA LEU A 68 0.12 0.18 -0.67
C LEU A 68 1.46 -0.56 -0.56
N LEU A 69 1.69 -1.28 0.54
CA LEU A 69 2.89 -2.10 0.72
C LEU A 69 2.95 -3.27 -0.28
N TYR A 70 1.80 -3.91 -0.50
CA TYR A 70 1.65 -4.95 -1.51
C TYR A 70 2.01 -4.41 -2.90
N THR A 71 1.44 -3.25 -3.25
CA THR A 71 1.69 -2.60 -4.53
C THR A 71 3.16 -2.22 -4.71
N ASP A 72 3.75 -1.53 -3.72
CA ASP A 72 5.15 -1.12 -3.75
C ASP A 72 6.09 -2.33 -3.88
N SER A 73 5.87 -3.37 -3.07
CA SER A 73 6.66 -4.61 -3.15
C SER A 73 6.55 -5.31 -4.50
N THR A 74 5.36 -5.29 -5.10
CA THR A 74 5.11 -5.90 -6.41
C THR A 74 5.77 -5.11 -7.54
N LEU A 75 5.73 -3.78 -7.49
CA LEU A 75 6.30 -2.92 -8.52
C LEU A 75 7.81 -2.76 -8.43
N ARG A 76 8.40 -2.96 -7.24
CA ARG A 76 9.85 -2.87 -7.05
C ARG A 76 10.64 -3.88 -7.90
N GLY A 77 10.01 -5.00 -8.28
CA GLY A 77 10.59 -5.98 -9.20
C GLY A 77 10.46 -5.64 -10.69
N ASP A 78 9.71 -4.58 -11.04
CA ASP A 78 9.47 -4.16 -12.43
C ASP A 78 10.39 -3.00 -12.82
N PRO A 79 11.31 -3.20 -13.79
CA PRO A 79 12.23 -2.14 -14.23
C PRO A 79 11.54 -0.87 -14.72
N ASN A 80 10.29 -0.96 -15.20
CA ASN A 80 9.54 0.19 -15.72
C ASN A 80 8.95 1.09 -14.61
N PHE A 81 9.05 0.64 -13.36
CA PHE A 81 8.50 1.33 -12.19
C PHE A 81 9.57 1.65 -11.15
N GLN A 82 10.83 1.27 -11.36
CA GLN A 82 11.90 1.42 -10.38
C GLN A 82 12.08 2.86 -9.88
N ASP A 83 12.06 3.84 -10.78
CA ASP A 83 12.16 5.27 -10.41
C ASP A 83 10.93 5.70 -9.61
N TYR A 84 9.74 5.33 -10.08
CA TYR A 84 8.48 5.69 -9.43
C TYR A 84 8.34 5.06 -8.03
N THR A 85 8.76 3.80 -7.85
CA THR A 85 8.78 3.16 -6.54
C THR A 85 9.72 3.90 -5.61
N THR A 86 10.94 4.22 -6.06
CA THR A 86 11.98 4.82 -5.22
C THR A 86 11.67 6.28 -4.85
N GLU A 87 11.16 7.06 -5.80
CA GLU A 87 10.96 8.50 -5.61
C GLU A 87 9.60 8.85 -5.00
N THR A 88 8.58 8.04 -5.27
CA THR A 88 7.20 8.34 -4.89
C THR A 88 6.61 7.32 -3.91
N LEU A 89 6.59 6.03 -4.26
CA LEU A 89 5.93 5.04 -3.38
C LEU A 89 6.68 4.86 -2.07
N ASP A 90 8.00 4.73 -2.07
CA ASP A 90 8.83 4.58 -0.86
C ASP A 90 8.59 5.72 0.14
N ARG A 91 8.47 6.95 -0.37
CA ARG A 91 8.16 8.12 0.47
C ARG A 91 6.78 7.99 1.10
N ASN A 92 5.77 7.66 0.30
CA ASN A 92 4.39 7.57 0.75
C ASN A 92 4.18 6.38 1.71
N THR A 93 4.74 5.22 1.41
CA THR A 93 4.67 4.03 2.28
C THR A 93 5.41 4.26 3.59
N SER A 94 6.58 4.88 3.57
CA SER A 94 7.34 5.23 4.78
C SER A 94 6.58 6.20 5.69
N GLN A 95 5.96 7.24 5.11
CA GLN A 95 5.11 8.18 5.87
C GLN A 95 3.93 7.45 6.52
N MET A 96 3.28 6.53 5.79
CA MET A 96 2.12 5.80 6.28
C MET A 96 2.48 4.86 7.44
N LEU A 97 3.62 4.16 7.34
CA LEU A 97 4.17 3.34 8.42
C LEU A 97 4.51 4.19 9.65
N GLY A 98 5.13 5.36 9.45
CA GLY A 98 5.44 6.30 10.52
C GLY A 98 4.21 6.75 11.30
N VAL A 99 3.13 7.11 10.59
CA VAL A 99 1.85 7.50 11.21
C VAL A 99 1.24 6.34 12.00
N ASN A 100 1.27 5.11 11.46
CA ASN A 100 0.74 3.94 12.16
C ASN A 100 1.52 3.65 13.45
N MET A 101 2.86 3.72 13.41
CA MET A 101 3.70 3.56 14.60
C MET A 101 3.43 4.64 15.66
N LEU A 102 3.25 5.90 15.24
CA LEU A 102 2.91 7.00 16.16
C LEU A 102 1.57 6.72 16.87
N ILE A 103 0.54 6.32 16.13
CA ILE A 103 -0.79 6.01 16.68
C ILE A 103 -0.69 4.83 17.65
N ASN A 104 0.00 3.76 17.26
CA ASN A 104 0.21 2.59 18.14
C ASN A 104 0.95 2.97 19.43
N ASN A 105 1.96 3.85 19.34
CA ASN A 105 2.66 4.36 20.52
C ASN A 105 1.78 5.24 21.41
N MET A 106 0.92 6.07 20.84
CA MET A 106 -0.03 6.90 21.60
C MET A 106 -1.10 6.04 22.28
N MET A 107 -1.67 5.06 21.58
CA MET A 107 -2.63 4.13 22.17
C MET A 107 -1.98 3.33 23.30
N ASN A 108 -0.80 2.75 23.07
CA ASN A 108 -0.09 2.01 24.12
C ASN A 108 0.19 2.89 25.34
N ARG A 109 0.59 4.15 25.17
CA ARG A 109 0.76 5.08 26.29
C ARG A 109 -0.56 5.41 26.98
N ALA A 110 -1.65 5.60 26.25
CA ALA A 110 -2.96 5.87 26.84
C ALA A 110 -3.53 4.66 27.62
N PHE A 111 -3.25 3.43 27.16
CA PHE A 111 -3.66 2.20 27.86
C PHE A 111 -2.72 1.83 29.02
N LEU A 112 -1.44 2.18 28.92
CA LEU A 112 -0.43 1.99 29.99
C LEU A 112 -0.35 3.14 30.98
N SER A 113 -1.11 4.22 30.77
CA SER A 113 -1.42 5.23 31.79
C SER A 113 -2.85 5.01 32.31
N PRO A 114 -3.11 3.96 33.10
CA PRO A 114 -4.21 4.07 34.06
C PRO A 114 -3.83 5.20 35.01
N ASP A 115 -4.78 6.07 35.32
CA ASP A 115 -4.70 7.11 36.35
C ASP A 115 -3.58 6.86 37.37
N ASP A 116 -2.43 7.53 37.21
CA ASP A 116 -1.60 7.93 38.34
C ASP A 116 -2.36 9.07 39.05
N LYS A 117 -3.52 8.73 39.61
CA LYS A 117 -4.19 9.49 40.65
C LYS A 117 -4.19 8.65 41.90
N GLU A 118 -3.05 8.73 42.58
CA GLU A 118 -2.94 9.23 43.95
C GLU A 118 -4.07 8.81 44.91
N SER A 119 -3.74 7.95 45.87
CA SER A 119 -4.31 8.03 47.21
C SER A 119 -3.23 7.73 48.24
N ASP A 120 -2.67 8.82 48.76
CA ASP A 120 -2.26 9.00 50.15
C ASP A 120 -3.04 8.08 51.10
N TYR A 121 -2.35 7.16 51.78
CA TYR A 121 -2.79 6.59 53.06
C TYR A 121 -1.58 6.11 53.89
N SER A 122 -1.35 6.88 54.96
CA SER A 122 -0.67 6.58 56.25
C SER A 122 0.86 6.69 56.33
#